data_AF-A0A0A9WXY1-F1
#
_entry.id   AF-A0A0A9WXY1-F1
#
_cell.length_a   1.000
_cell.length_b   1.000
_cell.length_c   1.000
_cell.angle_alpha   90.00
_cell.angle_beta   90.00
_cell.angle_gamma   90.00
#
_symmetry.space_group_name_H-M   'P 1'
#
loop_
_entity.id
_entity.type
_entity.pdbx_description
1 polymer ?
#
loop_
_entity_poly.entity_id
_entity_poly.type
_entity_poly.pdbx_seq_one_letter_code
_entity_poly.pdbx_strand_id
1 'polypeptide(L)'
;VLNKATARAKQERLLQSLHPKQMRTLKRIAESNSSQWLTVIPLVKDDLDLSPMQFRDALALRYGREPKGMPNQCDGCSERMDLCHALNCKKGGQVKHGHDQIRDQCARMAGLAFNSVGVEPVMKENEDGTPRLVADLKIHGLWDVERTAYLDTRVINADASSYSSQTWATVSQNAANAKHRKYDAAAEDLRGSFTP
;
A
#
# COMPACT_ATOMS: atom_id res chain seq x y z
N VAL A 1 12.03 -28.32 -19.61
CA VAL A 1 11.48 -26.94 -19.79
C VAL A 1 9.96 -27.05 -19.79
N LEU A 2 9.26 -26.49 -18.80
CA LEU A 2 7.79 -26.49 -18.81
C LEU A 2 7.30 -25.72 -20.04
N ASN A 3 6.46 -26.33 -20.88
CA ASN A 3 5.78 -25.63 -21.96
C ASN A 3 4.92 -24.52 -21.35
N LYS A 4 5.29 -23.25 -21.59
CA LYS A 4 4.62 -22.07 -21.04
C LYS A 4 3.12 -22.05 -21.37
N ALA A 5 2.72 -22.55 -22.53
CA ALA A 5 1.32 -22.64 -22.92
C ALA A 5 0.54 -23.63 -22.05
N THR A 6 1.12 -24.80 -21.78
CA THR A 6 0.52 -25.81 -20.89
C THR A 6 0.40 -25.29 -19.45
N ALA A 7 1.42 -24.59 -18.95
CA ALA A 7 1.38 -23.97 -17.63
C ALA A 7 0.27 -22.90 -17.52
N ARG A 8 0.13 -22.06 -18.54
CA ARG A 8 -0.91 -21.01 -18.61
C ARG A 8 -2.32 -21.59 -18.68
N ALA A 9 -2.53 -22.63 -19.50
CA ALA A 9 -3.82 -23.32 -19.58
C ALA A 9 -4.20 -24.01 -18.26
N LYS A 10 -3.22 -24.61 -17.55
CA LYS A 10 -3.43 -25.17 -16.22
C LYS A 10 -3.79 -24.09 -15.20
N GLN A 11 -3.10 -22.95 -15.23
CA GLN A 11 -3.38 -21.82 -14.35
C GLN A 11 -4.80 -21.28 -14.56
N GLU A 12 -5.23 -21.09 -15.81
CA GLU A 12 -6.57 -20.57 -16.11
C GLU A 12 -7.68 -21.50 -15.62
N ARG A 13 -7.51 -22.81 -15.82
CA ARG A 13 -8.43 -23.83 -15.30
C ARG A 13 -8.53 -23.81 -13.78
N LEU A 14 -7.39 -23.68 -13.09
CA LEU A 14 -7.37 -23.58 -11.63
C LEU A 14 -8.08 -22.31 -11.17
N LEU A 15 -7.82 -21.16 -11.79
CA LEU A 15 -8.48 -19.90 -11.44
C LEU A 15 -10.00 -19.97 -11.60
N GLN A 16 -10.50 -20.62 -12.66
CA GLN A 16 -11.93 -20.80 -12.90
C GLN A 16 -12.61 -21.71 -11.87
N SER A 17 -11.87 -22.62 -11.22
CA SER A 17 -12.40 -23.48 -10.16
C SER A 17 -12.50 -22.81 -8.78
N LEU A 18 -11.95 -21.61 -8.62
CA LEU A 18 -11.91 -20.92 -7.34
C LEU A 18 -13.18 -20.09 -7.10
N HIS A 19 -13.45 -19.81 -5.82
CA HIS A 19 -14.49 -18.86 -5.44
C HIS A 19 -14.22 -17.48 -6.08
N PRO A 20 -15.24 -16.73 -6.56
CA PRO A 20 -15.05 -15.48 -7.31
C PRO A 20 -14.13 -14.47 -6.61
N LYS A 21 -14.24 -14.33 -5.28
CA LYS A 21 -13.36 -13.46 -4.48
C LYS A 21 -11.89 -13.88 -4.57
N GLN A 22 -11.59 -15.18 -4.43
CA GLN A 22 -10.22 -15.71 -4.51
C GLN A 22 -9.65 -15.60 -5.93
N MET A 23 -10.47 -15.90 -6.94
CA MET A 23 -10.09 -15.73 -8.33
C MET A 23 -9.68 -14.27 -8.62
N ARG A 24 -10.46 -13.30 -8.13
CA ARG A 24 -10.16 -11.86 -8.27
C ARG A 24 -8.83 -11.48 -7.62
N THR A 25 -8.61 -11.88 -6.36
CA THR A 25 -7.35 -11.62 -5.65
C THR A 25 -6.14 -12.16 -6.40
N LEU A 26 -6.21 -13.42 -6.87
CA LEU A 26 -5.10 -14.06 -7.57
C LEU A 26 -4.84 -13.47 -8.96
N LYS A 27 -5.90 -13.13 -9.71
CA LYS A 27 -5.75 -12.42 -11.00
C LYS A 27 -5.04 -11.09 -10.79
N ARG A 28 -5.48 -10.28 -9.82
CA ARG A 28 -4.86 -8.99 -9.48
C ARG A 28 -3.38 -9.14 -9.13
N ILE A 29 -3.03 -10.10 -8.27
CA ILE A 29 -1.63 -10.35 -7.86
C ILE A 29 -0.76 -10.79 -9.03
N ALA A 30 -1.29 -11.64 -9.92
CA ALA A 30 -0.58 -12.10 -11.11
C ALA A 30 -0.37 -10.97 -12.13
N GLU A 31 -1.41 -10.18 -12.41
CA GLU A 31 -1.37 -9.06 -13.36
C GLU A 31 -0.48 -7.91 -12.86
N SER A 32 -0.45 -7.67 -11.54
CA SER A 32 0.32 -6.58 -10.92
C SER A 32 1.72 -6.99 -10.47
N ASN A 33 2.16 -8.22 -10.78
CA ASN A 33 3.46 -8.77 -10.37
C ASN A 33 3.77 -8.63 -8.85
N SER A 34 2.75 -8.65 -7.99
CA SER A 34 2.85 -8.32 -6.56
C SER A 34 3.35 -9.49 -5.69
N SER A 35 4.34 -10.23 -6.18
CA SER A 35 4.83 -11.47 -5.58
C SER A 35 6.30 -11.43 -5.18
N GLN A 36 6.96 -10.30 -5.40
CA GLN A 36 8.41 -10.13 -5.21
C GLN A 36 8.83 -10.31 -3.74
N TRP A 37 7.96 -10.06 -2.78
CA TRP A 37 8.27 -10.25 -1.35
C TRP A 37 8.58 -11.71 -0.98
N LEU A 38 8.13 -12.70 -1.78
CA LEU A 38 8.45 -14.11 -1.57
C LEU A 38 9.87 -14.49 -1.99
N THR A 39 10.55 -13.62 -2.74
CA THR A 39 11.93 -13.84 -3.20
C THR A 39 12.95 -13.04 -2.41
N VAL A 40 12.50 -12.28 -1.41
CA VAL A 40 13.35 -11.46 -0.54
C VAL A 40 14.02 -12.36 0.51
N ILE A 41 15.30 -12.10 0.80
CA ILE A 41 16.02 -12.77 1.89
C ILE A 41 15.55 -12.13 3.22
N PRO A 42 15.03 -12.92 4.18
CA PRO A 42 14.46 -12.38 5.42
C PRO A 42 15.56 -11.99 6.42
N LEU A 43 16.20 -10.85 6.17
CA LEU A 43 17.28 -10.32 7.00
C LEU A 43 16.74 -9.33 8.03
N VAL A 44 16.94 -9.65 9.31
CA VAL A 44 16.54 -8.79 10.45
C VAL A 44 17.19 -7.41 10.37
N LYS A 45 18.47 -7.36 9.98
CA LYS A 45 19.23 -6.11 9.87
C LYS A 45 18.66 -5.12 8.85
N ASP A 46 17.83 -5.59 7.92
CA ASP A 46 17.24 -4.81 6.85
C ASP A 46 15.71 -4.64 7.06
N ASP A 47 15.17 -5.05 8.23
CA ASP A 47 13.74 -5.09 8.55
C ASP A 47 12.90 -5.92 7.55
N LEU A 48 13.49 -6.98 6.98
CA LEU A 48 12.85 -7.86 5.99
C LEU A 48 12.37 -9.18 6.60
N ASP A 49 12.60 -9.40 7.88
CA ASP A 49 12.12 -10.58 8.58
C ASP A 49 10.64 -10.45 8.95
N LEU A 50 9.89 -11.52 8.74
CA LEU A 50 8.54 -11.66 9.21
C LEU A 50 8.53 -12.75 10.28
N SER A 51 7.81 -12.51 11.38
CA SER A 51 7.51 -13.58 12.32
C SER A 51 6.77 -14.71 11.61
N PRO A 52 6.82 -15.96 12.12
CA PRO A 52 6.09 -17.07 11.53
C PRO A 52 4.59 -16.80 11.35
N MET A 53 3.99 -15.99 12.22
CA MET A 53 2.59 -15.59 12.14
C MET A 53 2.37 -14.59 10.99
N GLN A 54 3.13 -13.50 10.95
CA GLN A 54 3.04 -12.51 9.86
C GLN A 54 3.24 -13.16 8.48
N PHE A 55 4.19 -14.08 8.35
CA PHE A 55 4.41 -14.80 7.09
C PHE A 55 3.21 -15.65 6.68
N ARG A 56 2.63 -16.41 7.62
CA ARG A 56 1.44 -17.23 7.35
C ARG A 56 0.22 -16.37 7.01
N ASP A 57 0.05 -15.25 7.69
CA ASP A 57 -1.06 -14.34 7.44
C ASP A 57 -0.90 -13.67 6.07
N ALA A 58 0.30 -13.17 5.75
CA ALA A 58 0.61 -12.62 4.43
C ALA A 58 0.37 -13.65 3.30
N LEU A 59 0.72 -14.92 3.52
CA LEU A 59 0.37 -16.01 2.59
C LEU A 59 -1.15 -16.24 2.50
N ALA A 60 -1.88 -16.23 3.61
CA ALA A 60 -3.33 -16.37 3.60
C ALA A 60 -3.98 -15.25 2.77
N LEU A 61 -3.59 -13.99 3.03
CA LEU A 61 -4.06 -12.81 2.30
C LEU A 61 -3.76 -12.93 0.80
N ARG A 62 -2.54 -13.33 0.44
CA ARG A 62 -2.13 -13.54 -0.95
C ARG A 62 -3.03 -14.52 -1.69
N TYR A 63 -3.50 -15.58 -1.04
CA TYR A 63 -4.38 -16.58 -1.64
C TYR A 63 -5.87 -16.29 -1.42
N GLY A 64 -6.23 -15.08 -0.99
CA GLY A 64 -7.63 -14.70 -0.72
C GLY A 64 -8.27 -15.54 0.38
N ARG A 65 -7.49 -15.93 1.40
CA ARG A 65 -7.92 -16.67 2.57
C ARG A 65 -7.87 -15.78 3.79
N GLU A 66 -8.77 -16.03 4.74
CA GLU A 66 -8.72 -15.36 6.03
C GLU A 66 -7.55 -15.91 6.87
N PRO A 67 -6.78 -15.04 7.54
CA PRO A 67 -5.83 -15.43 8.57
C PRO A 67 -6.48 -16.29 9.66
N LYS A 68 -5.70 -17.21 10.24
CA LYS A 68 -6.21 -18.06 11.33
C LYS A 68 -6.18 -17.31 12.65
N GLY A 69 -7.19 -17.53 13.49
CA GLY A 69 -7.22 -16.96 14.84
C GLY A 69 -7.50 -15.45 14.87
N MET A 70 -8.13 -14.90 13.82
CA MET A 70 -8.67 -13.54 13.90
C MET A 70 -9.64 -13.45 15.09
N PRO A 71 -9.59 -12.36 15.88
CA PRO A 71 -10.55 -12.16 16.96
C PRO A 71 -11.95 -12.02 16.36
N ASN A 72 -13.00 -12.19 17.18
CA ASN A 72 -14.39 -11.99 16.73
C ASN A 72 -14.78 -10.50 16.65
N GLN A 73 -14.03 -9.63 17.34
CA GLN A 73 -14.32 -8.22 17.50
C GLN A 73 -13.03 -7.39 17.36
N CYS A 74 -13.13 -6.23 16.72
CA CYS A 74 -12.01 -5.30 16.61
C CYS A 74 -11.76 -4.60 17.96
N ASP A 75 -10.51 -4.59 18.39
CA ASP A 75 -10.02 -3.92 19.60
C ASP A 75 -10.11 -2.38 19.57
N GLY A 76 -10.17 -1.78 18.37
CA GLY A 76 -10.26 -0.33 18.21
C GLY A 76 -11.68 0.24 18.06
N CYS A 77 -12.60 -0.47 17.41
CA CYS A 77 -13.96 0.03 17.16
C CYS A 77 -15.09 -0.84 17.73
N SER A 78 -14.77 -2.02 18.24
CA SER A 78 -15.72 -3.00 18.75
C SER A 78 -16.73 -3.55 17.72
N GLU A 79 -16.51 -3.35 16.42
CA GLU A 79 -17.31 -4.02 15.38
C GLU A 79 -16.88 -5.47 15.20
N ARG A 80 -17.75 -6.27 14.55
CA ARG A 80 -17.42 -7.64 14.17
C ARG A 80 -16.17 -7.63 13.29
N MET A 81 -15.20 -8.43 13.68
CA MET A 81 -13.96 -8.56 12.94
C MET A 81 -14.11 -9.58 11.83
N ASP A 82 -13.83 -9.13 10.62
CA ASP A 82 -13.58 -9.97 9.45
C ASP A 82 -12.35 -9.42 8.72
N LEU A 83 -11.91 -10.11 7.67
CA LEU A 83 -10.73 -9.68 6.93
C LEU A 83 -10.91 -8.27 6.30
N CYS A 84 -12.11 -7.97 5.82
CA CYS A 84 -12.39 -6.67 5.22
C CYS A 84 -12.28 -5.55 6.26
N HIS A 85 -12.82 -5.77 7.45
CA HIS A 85 -12.74 -4.86 8.58
C HIS A 85 -11.29 -4.67 9.02
N ALA A 86 -10.54 -5.76 9.22
CA ALA A 86 -9.13 -5.71 9.64
C ALA A 86 -8.27 -4.85 8.71
N LEU A 87 -8.51 -4.92 7.39
CA LEU A 87 -7.75 -4.18 6.39
C LEU A 87 -8.20 -2.72 6.18
N ASN A 88 -9.36 -2.32 6.71
CA ASN A 88 -9.94 -1.00 6.48
C ASN A 88 -10.12 -0.16 7.76
N CYS A 89 -10.18 -0.81 8.92
CA CYS A 89 -10.45 -0.13 10.18
C CYS A 89 -9.37 0.90 10.50
N LYS A 90 -9.80 2.14 10.74
CA LYS A 90 -8.90 3.25 11.12
C LYS A 90 -8.70 3.35 12.64
N LYS A 91 -9.49 2.61 13.42
CA LYS A 91 -9.42 2.63 14.89
C LYS A 91 -8.52 1.54 15.47
N GLY A 92 -8.42 0.37 14.82
CA GLY A 92 -7.59 -0.76 15.27
C GLY A 92 -6.08 -0.60 15.01
N GLY A 93 -5.61 0.58 14.61
CA GLY A 93 -4.18 0.90 14.46
C GLY A 93 -3.46 0.27 13.28
N GLN A 94 -3.85 -0.91 12.79
CA GLN A 94 -3.09 -1.66 11.77
C GLN A 94 -2.86 -0.89 10.47
N VAL A 95 -3.90 -0.21 9.98
CA VAL A 95 -3.77 0.58 8.74
C VAL A 95 -2.82 1.76 8.92
N LYS A 96 -2.78 2.37 10.11
CA LYS A 96 -1.83 3.45 10.42
C LYS A 96 -0.41 2.90 10.54
N HIS A 97 -0.21 1.81 11.27
CA HIS A 97 1.12 1.20 11.41
C HIS A 97 1.70 0.78 10.06
N GLY A 98 0.91 0.14 9.20
CA GLY A 98 1.36 -0.25 7.86
C GLY A 98 1.69 0.96 6.98
N HIS A 99 0.93 2.05 7.11
CA HIS A 99 1.22 3.31 6.43
C HIS A 99 2.54 3.93 6.90
N ASP A 100 2.71 4.07 8.22
CA ASP A 100 3.88 4.68 8.83
C ASP A 100 5.14 3.85 8.54
N GLN A 101 5.03 2.51 8.54
CA GLN A 101 6.12 1.62 8.14
C GLN A 101 6.55 1.86 6.69
N ILE A 102 5.62 2.02 5.74
CA ILE A 102 5.96 2.30 4.33
C ILE A 102 6.66 3.66 4.23
N ARG A 103 6.10 4.71 4.85
CA ARG A 103 6.69 6.05 4.87
C ARG A 103 8.11 6.01 5.42
N ASP A 104 8.32 5.41 6.58
CA ASP A 104 9.60 5.43 7.27
C ASP A 104 10.67 4.62 6.53
N GLN A 105 10.29 3.51 5.86
CA GLN A 105 11.20 2.76 5.00
C GLN A 105 11.58 3.54 3.74
N CYS A 106 10.59 4.17 3.08
CA CYS A 106 10.85 5.06 1.94
C CYS A 106 11.76 6.23 2.33
N ALA A 107 11.56 6.83 3.51
CA ALA A 107 12.43 7.89 4.02
C ALA A 107 13.88 7.42 4.22
N ARG A 108 14.06 6.24 4.84
CA ARG A 108 15.39 5.66 5.06
C ARG A 108 16.10 5.39 3.75
N MET A 109 15.44 4.73 2.80
CA MET A 109 16.01 4.45 1.49
C MET A 109 16.36 5.74 0.75
N ALA A 110 15.47 6.73 0.77
CA ALA A 110 15.73 8.03 0.16
C ALA A 110 16.92 8.74 0.82
N GLY A 111 17.06 8.68 2.15
CA GLY A 111 18.17 9.30 2.87
C GLY A 111 19.54 8.69 2.55
N LEU A 112 19.58 7.46 2.01
CA LEU A 112 20.82 6.85 1.51
C LEU A 112 21.22 7.38 0.12
N ALA A 113 20.25 7.87 -0.67
CA ALA A 113 20.46 8.30 -2.05
C ALA A 113 20.45 9.82 -2.24
N PHE A 114 19.77 10.56 -1.36
CA PHE A 114 19.52 11.99 -1.47
C PHE A 114 19.91 12.72 -0.19
N ASN A 115 20.50 13.91 -0.34
CA ASN A 115 20.99 14.70 0.78
C ASN A 115 19.90 15.47 1.55
N SER A 116 18.70 15.60 0.99
CA SER A 116 17.61 16.37 1.60
C SER A 116 16.30 15.58 1.53
N VAL A 117 16.01 14.92 2.64
CA VAL A 117 14.79 14.13 2.88
C VAL A 117 14.14 14.63 4.15
N GLY A 118 12.81 14.80 4.14
CA GLY A 118 12.03 15.17 5.32
C GLY A 118 10.79 14.29 5.46
N VAL A 119 10.48 13.92 6.70
CA VAL A 119 9.28 13.18 7.07
C VAL A 119 8.21 14.15 7.55
N GLU A 120 6.95 13.91 7.17
CA GLU A 120 5.79 14.73 7.52
C GLU A 120 5.96 16.25 7.27
N PRO A 121 6.43 16.68 6.07
CA PRO A 121 6.57 18.10 5.78
C PRO A 121 5.21 18.83 5.72
N VAL A 122 5.11 19.93 6.44
CA VAL A 122 3.98 20.87 6.32
C VAL A 122 4.07 21.57 4.96
N MET A 123 3.02 21.45 4.16
CA MET A 123 2.90 22.07 2.84
C MET A 123 2.04 23.35 2.88
N LYS A 124 1.04 23.39 3.75
CA LYS A 124 0.20 24.57 3.99
C LYS A 124 -0.10 24.68 5.47
N GLU A 125 -0.09 25.91 5.98
CA GLU A 125 -0.48 26.27 7.33
C GLU A 125 -1.81 27.02 7.31
N ASN A 126 -2.50 27.02 8.44
CA ASN A 126 -3.63 27.91 8.72
C ASN A 126 -3.10 29.29 9.16
N GLU A 127 -4.00 30.27 9.30
CA GLU A 127 -3.64 31.63 9.75
C GLU A 127 -3.04 31.65 11.17
N ASP A 128 -3.40 30.67 12.00
CA ASP A 128 -2.88 30.48 13.35
C ASP A 128 -1.54 29.71 13.40
N GLY A 129 -0.96 29.38 12.24
CA GLY A 129 0.28 28.63 12.12
C GLY A 129 0.13 27.11 12.32
N THR A 130 -1.08 26.60 12.50
CA THR A 130 -1.28 25.14 12.63
C THR A 130 -1.18 24.44 11.27
N PRO A 131 -0.66 23.20 11.20
CA PRO A 131 -0.56 22.47 9.93
C PRO A 131 -1.94 22.21 9.31
N ARG A 132 -2.16 22.70 8.09
CA ARG A 132 -3.38 22.48 7.31
C ARG A 132 -3.24 21.32 6.35
N LEU A 133 -2.07 21.19 5.73
CA LEU A 133 -1.77 20.14 4.76
C LEU A 133 -0.36 19.62 5.02
N VAL A 134 -0.25 18.33 5.25
CA VAL A 134 0.99 17.62 5.53
C VAL A 134 1.09 16.46 4.52
N ALA A 135 2.23 16.36 3.84
CA ALA A 135 2.59 15.18 3.03
C ALA A 135 3.37 14.19 3.89
N ASP A 136 3.58 12.96 3.42
CA ASP A 136 4.30 11.95 4.20
C ASP A 136 5.81 12.13 4.11
N LEU A 137 6.29 12.51 2.93
CA LEU A 137 7.71 12.70 2.64
C LEU A 137 7.94 13.92 1.75
N LYS A 138 9.10 14.55 1.90
CA LYS A 138 9.71 15.40 0.88
C LYS A 138 11.08 14.87 0.53
N ILE A 139 11.43 14.88 -0.75
CA ILE A 139 12.74 14.51 -1.26
C ILE A 139 13.16 15.55 -2.29
N HIS A 140 14.28 16.23 -2.06
CA HIS A 140 14.84 17.18 -3.03
C HIS A 140 15.67 16.44 -4.08
N GLY A 141 15.49 16.79 -5.35
CA GLY A 141 16.23 16.18 -6.45
C GLY A 141 15.69 14.83 -6.93
N LEU A 142 14.52 14.38 -6.45
CA LEU A 142 13.98 13.05 -6.78
C LEU A 142 13.65 12.90 -8.26
N TRP A 143 12.88 13.84 -8.81
CA TRP A 143 12.44 13.83 -10.20
C TRP A 143 13.21 14.87 -11.04
N ASP A 144 13.36 16.07 -10.50
CA ASP A 144 14.16 17.14 -11.07
C ASP A 144 15.19 17.61 -10.04
N VAL A 145 16.44 17.78 -10.48
CA VAL A 145 17.61 18.05 -9.60
C VAL A 145 17.39 19.22 -8.64
N GLU A 146 16.70 20.27 -9.09
CA GLU A 146 16.48 21.51 -8.32
C GLU A 146 15.07 21.64 -7.75
N ARG A 147 14.22 20.60 -7.84
CA ARG A 147 12.85 20.62 -7.28
C ARG A 147 12.70 19.62 -6.15
N THR A 148 11.83 20.00 -5.21
CA THR A 148 11.38 19.10 -4.14
C THR A 148 10.15 18.33 -4.60
N ALA A 149 10.21 17.00 -4.53
CA ALA A 149 9.04 16.14 -4.68
C ALA A 149 8.41 15.89 -3.31
N TYR A 150 7.12 16.15 -3.18
CA TYR A 150 6.30 15.81 -2.03
C TYR A 150 5.57 14.51 -2.33
N LEU A 151 5.64 13.55 -1.41
CA LEU A 151 5.04 12.24 -1.57
C LEU A 151 4.02 11.98 -0.48
N ASP A 152 2.95 11.30 -0.85
CA ASP A 152 1.95 10.82 0.09
C ASP A 152 1.48 9.42 -0.31
N THR A 153 1.41 8.50 0.66
CA THR A 153 1.14 7.08 0.46
C THR A 153 -0.33 6.74 0.68
N ARG A 154 -0.89 5.91 -0.20
CA ARG A 154 -2.23 5.32 -0.02
C ARG A 154 -2.18 3.79 0.07
N VAL A 155 -2.51 3.25 1.25
CA VAL A 155 -2.78 1.81 1.43
C VAL A 155 -4.25 1.50 1.12
N ILE A 156 -4.50 0.54 0.23
CA ILE A 156 -5.84 0.21 -0.29
C ILE A 156 -6.12 -1.29 -0.15
N ASN A 157 -7.25 -1.63 0.46
CA ASN A 157 -7.83 -2.97 0.34
C ASN A 157 -8.50 -3.11 -1.05
N ALA A 158 -7.74 -3.55 -2.05
CA ALA A 158 -8.20 -3.68 -3.43
C ALA A 158 -9.33 -4.71 -3.65
N ASP A 159 -9.52 -5.62 -2.69
CA ASP A 159 -10.52 -6.69 -2.75
C ASP A 159 -11.73 -6.42 -1.83
N ALA A 160 -11.85 -5.19 -1.29
CA ALA A 160 -13.02 -4.76 -0.55
C ALA A 160 -14.30 -4.87 -1.40
N SER A 161 -15.44 -5.15 -0.76
CA SER A 161 -16.74 -5.31 -1.44
C SER A 161 -17.14 -4.08 -2.27
N SER A 162 -16.80 -2.88 -1.79
CA SER A 162 -17.02 -1.60 -2.48
C SER A 162 -16.31 -1.48 -3.83
N TYR A 163 -15.26 -2.28 -4.07
CA TYR A 163 -14.50 -2.29 -5.32
C TYR A 163 -14.77 -3.54 -6.18
N SER A 164 -15.71 -4.40 -5.78
CA SER A 164 -15.99 -5.67 -6.44
C SER A 164 -16.27 -5.56 -7.95
N SER A 165 -16.85 -4.45 -8.40
CA SER A 165 -17.15 -4.15 -9.80
C SER A 165 -16.03 -3.44 -10.57
N GLN A 166 -14.99 -2.95 -9.89
CA GLN A 166 -13.90 -2.17 -10.50
C GLN A 166 -12.64 -3.02 -10.67
N THR A 167 -11.79 -2.70 -11.63
CA THR A 167 -10.46 -3.33 -11.73
C THR A 167 -9.48 -2.67 -10.76
N TRP A 168 -8.37 -3.34 -10.45
CA TRP A 168 -7.31 -2.73 -9.63
C TRP A 168 -6.78 -1.44 -10.26
N ALA A 169 -6.54 -1.43 -11.57
CA ALA A 169 -6.06 -0.24 -12.28
C ALA A 169 -7.00 0.97 -12.12
N THR A 170 -8.31 0.76 -12.21
CA THR A 170 -9.29 1.82 -11.97
C THR A 170 -9.25 2.31 -10.52
N VAL A 171 -9.20 1.39 -9.55
CA VAL A 171 -9.16 1.73 -8.12
C VAL A 171 -7.91 2.52 -7.77
N SER A 172 -6.73 2.07 -8.23
CA SER A 172 -5.46 2.74 -7.98
C SER A 172 -5.40 4.11 -8.65
N GLN A 173 -5.85 4.23 -9.91
CA GLN A 173 -5.88 5.51 -10.61
C GLN A 173 -6.82 6.52 -9.94
N ASN A 174 -8.01 6.08 -9.51
CA ASN A 174 -8.94 6.94 -8.80
C ASN A 174 -8.36 7.43 -7.46
N ALA A 175 -7.64 6.57 -6.74
CA ALA A 175 -6.97 6.94 -5.51
C ALA A 175 -5.82 7.95 -5.75
N ALA A 176 -4.99 7.72 -6.76
CA ALA A 176 -3.93 8.65 -7.17
C ALA A 176 -4.51 10.01 -7.57
N ASN A 177 -5.56 10.03 -8.40
CA ASN A 177 -6.23 11.25 -8.82
C ASN A 177 -6.83 12.03 -7.63
N ALA A 178 -7.36 11.33 -6.62
CA ALA A 178 -7.88 11.97 -5.41
C ALA A 178 -6.76 12.65 -4.60
N LYS A 179 -5.55 12.07 -4.60
CA LYS A 179 -4.37 12.68 -3.97
C LYS A 179 -3.87 13.88 -4.78
N HIS A 180 -3.74 13.77 -6.11
CA HIS A 180 -3.41 14.88 -6.99
C HIS A 180 -4.31 16.10 -6.75
N ARG A 181 -5.65 15.90 -6.77
CA ARG A 181 -6.62 16.98 -6.45
C ARG A 181 -6.40 17.64 -5.09
N LYS A 182 -5.85 16.91 -4.11
CA LYS A 182 -5.60 17.41 -2.76
C LYS A 182 -4.27 18.15 -2.64
N TYR A 183 -3.22 17.70 -3.34
CA TYR A 183 -1.85 18.14 -3.06
C TYR A 183 -1.19 18.96 -4.19
N ASP A 184 -1.59 18.80 -5.45
CA ASP A 184 -0.88 19.40 -6.59
C ASP A 184 -0.72 20.91 -6.47
N ALA A 185 -1.81 21.63 -6.16
CA ALA A 185 -1.76 23.07 -6.00
C ALA A 185 -0.79 23.50 -4.88
N ALA A 186 -0.75 22.76 -3.77
CA ALA A 186 0.17 23.07 -2.68
C ALA A 186 1.63 22.76 -3.01
N ALA A 187 1.89 21.69 -3.77
CA ALA A 187 3.24 21.40 -4.24
C ALA A 187 3.73 22.48 -5.20
N GLU A 188 2.89 22.93 -6.14
CA GLU A 188 3.26 24.00 -7.07
C GLU A 188 3.46 25.35 -6.38
N ASP A 189 2.64 25.71 -5.38
CA ASP A 189 2.84 26.92 -4.57
C ASP A 189 4.23 26.94 -3.91
N LEU A 190 4.77 25.76 -3.57
CA LEU A 190 6.10 25.56 -2.99
C LEU A 190 7.19 25.33 -4.05
N ARG A 191 6.88 25.53 -5.34
CA ARG A 191 7.77 25.25 -6.48
C ARG A 191 8.28 23.81 -6.53
N GLY A 192 7.51 22.88 -5.96
CA GLY A 192 7.78 21.45 -5.93
C GLY A 192 6.89 20.66 -6.88
N SER A 193 7.00 19.34 -6.84
CA SER A 193 6.09 18.40 -7.52
C SER A 193 5.41 17.49 -6.51
N PHE A 194 4.30 16.87 -6.89
CA PHE A 194 3.59 15.91 -6.04
C PHE A 194 3.61 14.51 -6.65
N THR A 195 3.75 13.48 -5.80
CA THR A 195 3.72 12.07 -6.19
C THR A 195 2.81 11.28 -5.21
N PRO A 196 1.69 10.71 -5.70
CA PRO A 196 0.76 9.94 -4.87
C PRO A 196 1.16 8.46 -4.68
#